data_AF-A0A1G1G3F5-F1
#
_entry.id   AF-A0A1G1G3F5-F1
#
_cell.length_a   1.000
_cell.length_b   1.000
_cell.length_c   1.000
_cell.angle_alpha   90.00
_cell.angle_beta   90.00
_cell.angle_gamma   90.00
#
_symmetry.space_group_name_H-M   'P 1'
#
loop_
_entity.id
_entity.type
_entity.pdbx_description
1 polymer ?
#
loop_
_entity_poly.entity_id
_entity_poly.type
_entity_poly.pdbx_seq_one_letter_code
_entity_poly.pdbx_strand_id
1 'polypeptide(L)'
;MNNSEKLYLVANHLNELNSNGKVKCFSGNENGYAKIKQIVRGCSLWLHHEKNGELIIDLMISPSVLEKKPLECEESLRLFKEYFGFSVKYSEWQHSIDKHKKYDRYYVVISGLRVEEIINHTKKLKEKFA
;
A
#
# COMPACT_ATOMS: atom_id res chain seq x y z
N MET A 1 -20.38 1.04 -5.88
CA MET A 1 -19.50 0.83 -4.70
C MET A 1 -18.47 1.93 -4.67
N ASN A 2 -18.44 2.72 -3.60
CA ASN A 2 -17.46 3.78 -3.40
C ASN A 2 -16.10 3.22 -2.91
N ASN A 3 -15.09 4.08 -2.86
CA ASN A 3 -13.73 3.67 -2.50
C ASN A 3 -13.59 3.24 -1.03
N SER A 4 -14.39 3.79 -0.12
CA SER A 4 -14.42 3.34 1.28
C SER A 4 -14.95 1.91 1.41
N GLU A 5 -16.01 1.57 0.68
CA GLU A 5 -16.59 0.22 0.66
C GLU A 5 -15.62 -0.79 0.03
N LYS A 6 -14.95 -0.42 -1.06
CA LYS A 6 -13.90 -1.26 -1.68
C LYS A 6 -12.77 -1.53 -0.70
N LEU A 7 -12.24 -0.49 -0.03
CA LEU A 7 -11.18 -0.64 0.96
C LEU A 7 -11.62 -1.55 2.12
N TYR A 8 -12.84 -1.39 2.62
CA TYR A 8 -13.37 -2.27 3.68
C TYR A 8 -13.34 -3.74 3.28
N LEU A 9 -13.85 -4.07 2.09
CA LEU A 9 -13.89 -5.46 1.61
C LEU A 9 -12.50 -6.04 1.39
N VAL A 10 -11.55 -5.25 0.86
CA VAL A 10 -10.17 -5.69 0.69
C VAL A 10 -9.47 -5.84 2.05
N ALA A 11 -9.65 -4.90 2.98
CA ALA A 11 -9.09 -4.98 4.33
C ALA A 11 -9.61 -6.22 5.08
N ASN A 12 -10.90 -6.53 4.95
CA ASN A 12 -11.48 -7.77 5.48
C ASN A 12 -10.82 -9.00 4.86
N HIS A 13 -10.65 -9.03 3.54
CA HIS A 13 -9.96 -10.13 2.84
C HIS A 13 -8.50 -10.31 3.31
N LEU A 14 -7.82 -9.22 3.64
CA LEU A 14 -6.43 -9.21 4.09
C LEU A 14 -6.27 -9.48 5.61
N ASN A 15 -7.36 -9.59 6.38
CA ASN A 15 -7.36 -9.60 7.84
C ASN A 15 -6.72 -8.34 8.46
N GLU A 16 -6.94 -7.19 7.81
CA GLU A 16 -6.37 -5.89 8.18
C GLU A 16 -7.40 -4.94 8.80
N LEU A 17 -8.53 -5.47 9.29
CA LEU A 17 -9.46 -4.74 10.14
C LEU A 17 -8.90 -4.60 11.57
N ASN A 18 -9.36 -3.60 12.32
CA ASN A 18 -9.07 -3.47 13.75
C ASN A 18 -9.98 -4.39 14.59
N SER A 19 -9.78 -4.41 15.91
CA SER A 19 -10.56 -5.25 16.84
C SER A 19 -12.07 -4.99 16.83
N ASN A 20 -12.50 -3.84 16.31
CA ASN A 20 -13.91 -3.46 16.19
C ASN A 20 -14.46 -3.73 14.77
N GLY A 21 -13.73 -4.47 13.92
CA GLY A 21 -14.13 -4.79 12.56
C GLY A 21 -14.09 -3.59 11.60
N LYS A 22 -13.38 -2.51 11.93
CA LYS A 22 -13.27 -1.31 11.08
C LYS A 22 -11.91 -1.27 10.37
N VAL A 23 -11.87 -0.62 9.20
CA VAL A 23 -10.61 -0.33 8.50
C VAL A 23 -9.68 0.47 9.42
N LYS A 24 -8.39 0.13 9.39
CA LYS A 24 -7.37 0.81 10.20
C LYS A 24 -7.20 2.26 9.73
N CYS A 25 -7.27 3.17 10.71
CA CYS A 25 -6.96 4.61 10.66
C CYS A 25 -7.75 5.49 9.68
N PHE A 26 -8.49 6.46 10.21
CA PHE A 26 -8.82 7.71 9.52
C PHE A 26 -7.95 8.80 10.15
N SER A 27 -6.98 9.33 9.42
CA SER A 27 -6.04 10.34 9.95
C SER A 27 -6.17 11.65 9.17
N GLY A 28 -5.27 12.61 9.41
CA GLY A 28 -5.16 13.81 8.59
C GLY A 28 -4.75 13.54 7.13
N ASN A 29 -4.01 12.46 6.86
CA ASN A 29 -3.38 12.22 5.54
C ASN A 29 -4.14 11.18 4.70
N GLU A 30 -5.02 10.39 5.33
CA GLU A 30 -5.74 9.30 4.65
C GLU A 30 -7.09 8.99 5.32
N ASN A 31 -7.95 8.32 4.57
CA ASN A 31 -9.28 7.84 4.96
C ASN A 31 -9.27 6.33 5.29
N GLY A 32 -8.12 5.68 5.30
CA GLY A 32 -8.01 4.25 5.58
C GLY A 32 -6.82 3.61 4.89
N TYR A 33 -6.31 2.53 5.48
CA TYR A 33 -5.35 1.67 4.83
C TYR A 33 -5.51 0.20 5.21
N ALA A 34 -4.90 -0.66 4.40
CA ALA A 34 -4.72 -2.08 4.67
C ALA A 34 -3.31 -2.51 4.23
N LYS A 35 -2.59 -3.25 5.07
CA LYS A 35 -1.30 -3.81 4.68
C LYS A 35 -1.50 -5.03 3.77
N ILE A 36 -0.95 -4.99 2.57
CA ILE A 36 -0.97 -6.15 1.66
C ILE A 36 0.10 -7.15 2.09
N LYS A 37 1.34 -6.68 2.24
CA LYS A 37 2.48 -7.53 2.61
C LYS A 37 3.57 -6.71 3.28
N GLN A 38 4.13 -7.23 4.36
CA GLN A 38 5.43 -6.78 4.85
C GLN A 38 6.52 -7.59 4.15
N ILE A 39 7.41 -6.91 3.43
CA ILE A 39 8.54 -7.54 2.75
C ILE A 39 9.68 -7.67 3.77
N VAL A 40 10.12 -6.53 4.29
CA VAL A 40 11.01 -6.42 5.46
C VAL A 40 10.53 -5.26 6.34
N ARG A 41 10.99 -5.18 7.60
CA ARG A 41 10.59 -4.06 8.47
C ARG A 41 11.06 -2.73 7.84
N GLY A 42 10.10 -1.86 7.52
CA GLY A 42 10.36 -0.58 6.83
C GLY A 42 10.16 -0.61 5.32
N CYS A 43 9.92 -1.78 4.70
CA CYS A 43 9.57 -1.94 3.29
C CYS A 43 8.27 -2.76 3.18
N SER A 44 7.18 -2.18 2.69
CA SER A 44 5.88 -2.83 2.71
C SER A 44 4.98 -2.38 1.56
N LEU A 45 4.10 -3.29 1.15
CA LEU A 45 3.03 -3.02 0.21
C LEU A 45 1.75 -2.69 0.97
N TRP A 46 1.07 -1.63 0.55
CA TRP A 46 -0.16 -1.17 1.17
C TRP A 46 -1.24 -0.87 0.14
N LEU A 47 -2.46 -0.86 0.63
CA LEU A 47 -3.62 -0.28 -0.03
C LEU A 47 -4.04 0.94 0.81
N HIS A 48 -4.06 2.13 0.20
CA HIS A 48 -4.43 3.37 0.85
C HIS A 48 -5.67 3.99 0.20
N HIS A 49 -6.53 4.59 1.02
CA HIS A 49 -7.57 5.52 0.58
C HIS A 49 -7.13 6.93 0.96
N GLU A 50 -6.69 7.70 -0.02
CA GLU A 50 -6.17 9.05 0.19
C GLU A 50 -7.29 10.07 0.47
N LYS A 51 -6.90 11.26 0.97
CA LYS A 51 -7.84 12.35 1.28
C LYS A 51 -8.52 12.96 0.05
N ASN A 52 -7.86 12.92 -1.10
CA ASN A 52 -8.45 13.30 -2.37
C ASN A 52 -9.52 12.30 -2.87
N GLY A 53 -9.74 11.21 -2.13
CA GLY A 53 -10.73 10.18 -2.45
C GLY A 53 -10.19 9.03 -3.31
N GLU A 54 -8.91 9.05 -3.70
CA GLU A 54 -8.32 7.99 -4.52
C GLU A 54 -7.99 6.73 -3.70
N LEU A 55 -8.15 5.56 -4.33
CA LEU A 55 -7.53 4.33 -3.87
C LEU A 55 -6.22 4.10 -4.60
N ILE A 56 -5.18 3.81 -3.85
CA ILE A 56 -3.86 3.49 -4.38
C ILE A 56 -3.33 2.19 -3.80
N ILE A 57 -2.57 1.45 -4.61
CA ILE A 57 -1.62 0.45 -4.10
C ILE A 57 -0.24 1.08 -4.15
N ASP A 58 0.53 0.94 -3.09
CA ASP A 58 1.88 1.45 -3.05
C ASP A 58 2.90 0.49 -2.43
N LEU A 59 4.15 0.71 -2.80
CA LEU A 59 5.35 0.23 -2.13
C LEU A 59 5.94 1.40 -1.35
N MET A 60 6.00 1.25 -0.03
CA MET A 60 6.60 2.23 0.87
C MET A 60 7.92 1.73 1.42
N ILE A 61 8.97 2.53 1.29
CA ILE A 61 10.33 2.24 1.74
C ILE A 61 10.79 3.34 2.70
N SER A 62 11.10 2.97 3.94
CA SER A 62 11.65 3.91 4.93
C SER A 62 13.13 4.17 4.66
N PRO A 63 13.64 5.39 4.88
CA PRO A 63 15.06 5.70 4.70
C PRO A 63 15.99 4.76 5.48
N SER A 64 15.62 4.40 6.72
CA SER A 64 16.43 3.50 7.54
C SER A 64 16.55 2.09 6.99
N VAL A 65 15.53 1.57 6.29
CA VAL A 65 15.64 0.24 5.67
C VAL A 65 16.41 0.30 4.36
N LEU A 66 16.29 1.40 3.62
CA LEU A 66 17.04 1.61 2.38
C LEU A 66 18.56 1.61 2.65
N GLU A 67 18.99 2.22 3.76
CA GLU A 67 20.38 2.20 4.20
C GLU A 67 20.85 0.80 4.64
N LYS A 68 20.01 0.08 5.39
CA LYS A 68 20.38 -1.23 5.98
C LYS A 68 20.29 -2.41 5.01
N LYS A 69 19.36 -2.33 4.05
CA LYS A 69 18.96 -3.41 3.14
C LYS A 69 18.69 -2.84 1.74
N PRO A 70 19.67 -2.18 1.11
CA PRO A 70 19.47 -1.51 -0.18
C PRO A 70 19.05 -2.49 -1.27
N LEU A 71 19.70 -3.67 -1.34
CA LEU A 71 19.43 -4.69 -2.36
C LEU A 71 18.00 -5.22 -2.30
N GLU A 72 17.48 -5.52 -1.09
CA GLU A 72 16.08 -5.96 -0.96
C GLU A 72 15.08 -4.85 -1.31
N CYS A 73 15.42 -3.59 -1.04
CA CYS A 73 14.58 -2.44 -1.40
C CYS A 73 14.57 -2.20 -2.91
N GLU A 74 15.73 -2.27 -3.55
CA GLU A 74 15.90 -2.15 -5.01
C GLU A 74 15.15 -3.27 -5.74
N GLU A 75 15.30 -4.52 -5.28
CA GLU A 75 14.59 -5.66 -5.86
C GLU A 75 13.07 -5.53 -5.67
N SER A 76 12.63 -5.09 -4.50
CA SER A 76 11.20 -4.82 -4.25
C SER A 76 10.64 -3.78 -5.21
N LEU A 77 11.39 -2.69 -5.43
CA LEU A 77 11.01 -1.65 -6.37
C LEU A 77 10.99 -2.16 -7.82
N ARG A 78 11.98 -2.98 -8.20
CA ARG A 78 12.05 -3.62 -9.51
C ARG A 78 10.82 -4.50 -9.75
N LEU A 79 10.48 -5.39 -8.82
CA LEU A 79 9.31 -6.26 -8.91
C LEU A 79 8.00 -5.49 -8.98
N PHE A 80 7.89 -4.40 -8.21
CA PHE A 80 6.71 -3.53 -8.22
C PHE A 80 6.54 -2.83 -9.58
N LYS A 81 7.61 -2.24 -10.11
CA LYS A 81 7.63 -1.62 -11.45
C LYS A 81 7.37 -2.62 -12.56
N GLU A 82 7.91 -3.82 -12.47
CA GLU A 82 7.66 -4.89 -13.45
C GLU A 82 6.20 -5.32 -13.46
N TYR A 83 5.55 -5.35 -12.28
CA TYR A 83 4.15 -5.74 -12.16
C TYR A 83 3.17 -4.68 -12.67
N PHE A 84 3.41 -3.41 -12.34
CA PHE A 84 2.50 -2.30 -12.67
C PHE A 84 2.90 -1.49 -13.92
N GLY A 85 4.11 -1.68 -14.43
CA GLY A 85 4.64 -1.01 -15.61
C GLY A 85 4.76 0.51 -15.45
N PHE A 86 4.45 1.23 -16.53
CA PHE A 86 4.56 2.69 -16.62
C PHE A 86 3.55 3.46 -15.75
N SER A 87 2.61 2.78 -15.10
CA SER A 87 1.62 3.41 -14.22
C SER A 87 2.18 3.83 -12.87
N VAL A 88 3.39 3.38 -12.50
CA VAL A 88 4.00 3.65 -11.20
C VAL A 88 4.47 5.10 -11.12
N LYS A 89 3.92 5.83 -10.16
CA LYS A 89 4.31 7.20 -9.79
C LYS A 89 5.19 7.17 -8.55
N TYR A 90 5.99 8.22 -8.34
CA TYR A 90 6.82 8.43 -7.17
C TYR A 90 6.38 9.67 -6.39
N SER A 91 6.48 9.60 -5.06
CA SER A 91 6.34 10.74 -4.15
C SER A 91 7.05 10.45 -2.83
N GLU A 92 7.53 11.48 -2.14
CA GLU A 92 7.76 11.36 -0.70
C GLU A 92 6.41 11.32 0.03
N TRP A 93 6.27 10.42 1.01
CA TRP A 93 5.04 10.29 1.79
C TRP A 93 5.30 10.19 3.28
N GLN A 94 4.46 10.85 4.07
CA GLN A 94 4.48 10.75 5.53
C GLN A 94 3.26 9.93 5.97
N HIS A 95 3.49 8.67 6.33
CA HIS A 95 2.40 7.78 6.76
C HIS A 95 1.86 8.21 8.13
N SER A 96 0.53 8.08 8.28
CA SER A 96 -0.16 8.27 9.56
C SER A 96 0.37 7.43 10.73
N ILE A 97 1.01 6.29 10.46
CA ILE A 97 1.59 5.43 11.50
C ILE A 97 2.83 6.08 12.12
N ASP A 98 3.68 6.72 11.30
CA ASP A 98 4.91 7.38 11.77
C ASP A 98 5.04 8.75 11.11
N LYS A 99 4.44 9.75 11.75
CA LYS A 99 4.41 11.14 11.29
C LYS A 99 5.79 11.82 11.34
N HIS A 100 6.82 11.19 11.89
CA HIS A 100 8.14 11.79 11.93
C HIS A 100 9.03 11.33 10.77
N LYS A 101 8.58 10.35 9.98
CA LYS A 101 9.36 9.78 8.89
C LYS A 101 8.68 10.00 7.55
N LYS A 102 9.48 10.50 6.61
CA LYS A 102 9.18 10.45 5.18
C LYS A 102 9.64 9.11 4.64
N TYR A 103 8.84 8.54 3.76
CA TYR A 103 9.08 7.30 3.05
C TYR A 103 9.15 7.60 1.56
N ASP A 104 9.97 6.85 0.85
CA ASP A 104 9.86 6.74 -0.59
C ASP A 104 8.63 5.92 -0.91
N ARG A 105 7.66 6.55 -1.59
CA ARG A 105 6.41 5.91 -1.98
C ARG A 105 6.33 5.78 -3.49
N TYR A 106 6.17 4.54 -3.95
CA TYR A 106 5.93 4.20 -5.35
C TYR A 106 4.52 3.65 -5.46
N TYR A 107 3.64 4.29 -6.22
CA TYR A 107 2.21 4.00 -6.15
C TYR A 107 1.51 3.97 -7.51
N VAL A 108 0.36 3.31 -7.54
CA VAL A 108 -0.58 3.29 -8.67
C VAL A 108 -1.98 3.63 -8.19
N VAL A 109 -2.71 4.44 -8.97
CA VAL A 109 -4.11 4.75 -8.70
C VAL A 109 -4.99 3.63 -9.27
N ILE A 110 -5.83 3.05 -8.42
CA ILE A 110 -6.70 1.90 -8.74
C ILE A 110 -8.18 2.19 -8.46
N SER A 111 -8.55 3.44 -8.21
CA SER A 111 -9.92 3.90 -7.94
C SER A 111 -10.95 3.36 -8.94
N GLY A 112 -10.57 3.24 -10.22
CA GLY A 112 -11.44 2.77 -11.30
C GLY A 112 -11.68 1.26 -11.33
N LEU A 113 -10.88 0.46 -10.62
CA LEU A 113 -11.00 -1.00 -10.63
C LEU A 113 -12.18 -1.49 -9.78
N ARG A 114 -12.77 -2.63 -10.15
CA ARG A 114 -13.73 -3.32 -9.29
C ARG A 114 -13.02 -3.98 -8.11
N VAL A 115 -13.77 -4.25 -7.04
CA VAL A 115 -13.18 -4.79 -5.80
C VAL A 115 -12.52 -6.15 -6.01
N GLU A 116 -13.08 -6.99 -6.89
CA GLU A 116 -12.55 -8.31 -7.24
C GLU A 116 -11.18 -8.20 -7.92
N GLU A 117 -11.00 -7.18 -8.77
CA GLU A 117 -9.74 -6.91 -9.46
C GLU A 117 -8.68 -6.43 -8.47
N ILE A 118 -9.06 -5.57 -7.52
CA ILE A 118 -8.17 -5.12 -6.44
C ILE A 118 -7.74 -6.31 -5.57
N ILE A 119 -8.68 -7.18 -5.17
CA ILE A 119 -8.38 -8.41 -4.42
C ILE A 119 -7.40 -9.29 -5.21
N ASN A 120 -7.63 -9.47 -6.52
CA ASN A 120 -6.73 -10.25 -7.38
C ASN A 120 -5.32 -9.65 -7.43
N HIS A 121 -5.20 -8.32 -7.52
CA HIS A 121 -3.90 -7.64 -7.40
C HIS A 121 -3.23 -7.95 -6.07
N THR A 122 -3.95 -7.87 -4.95
CA THR A 122 -3.37 -8.15 -3.62
C THR A 122 -2.85 -9.59 -3.50
N LYS A 123 -3.52 -10.58 -4.10
CA LYS A 123 -3.08 -11.97 -4.13
C LYS A 123 -1.80 -12.16 -4.94
N LYS A 124 -1.80 -11.68 -6.19
CA LYS A 124 -0.64 -11.75 -7.08
C LYS A 124 0.58 -11.03 -6.51
N LEU A 125 0.37 -9.91 -5.83
CA LEU A 125 1.45 -9.20 -5.13
C LEU A 125 1.99 -10.02 -3.95
N LYS A 126 1.14 -10.67 -3.16
CA LYS A 126 1.60 -11.57 -2.09
C LYS A 126 2.44 -12.73 -2.63
N GLU A 127 2.06 -13.31 -3.77
CA GLU A 127 2.80 -14.38 -4.43
C GLU A 127 4.14 -13.90 -5.01
N LYS A 128 4.14 -12.73 -5.68
CA LYS A 128 5.35 -12.18 -6.32
C LYS A 128 6.41 -11.70 -5.32
N PHE A 129 6.00 -11.35 -4.09
CA PHE A 129 6.86 -10.89 -3.00
C PHE A 129 6.93 -11.91 -1.84
N ALA A 130 6.67 -13.19 -2.13
CA ALA A 130 6.75 -14.29 -1.16
C ALA A 130 8.19 -14.67 -0.83
#